data_AF-A0A968VY31-F1
#
_entry.id   AF-A0A968VY31-F1
#
_cell.length_a   1.000
_cell.length_b   1.000
_cell.length_c   1.000
_cell.angle_alpha   90.00
_cell.angle_beta   90.00
_cell.angle_gamma   90.00
#
_symmetry.space_group_name_H-M   'P 1'
#
loop_
_entity.id
_entity.type
_entity.pdbx_description
1 polymer ?
#
loop_
_entity_poly.entity_id
_entity_poly.type
_entity_poly.pdbx_seq_one_letter_code
_entity_poly.pdbx_strand_id
1 'polypeptide(L)'
;MDGFIAIGSKPCSSKTFIKDFIEHEPKKDDVAWVYYGAALTMQAKCANNPLTKYNYFVKGSKIIDHMAMLYPNHLDVRFVRLLVQYHSPAFLNYKWAIEKDIGFIKRYSPGPSLDKRDAYKKIVHVLTLQNII
;
A
#
# COMPACT_ATOMS: atom_id res chain seq x y z
N MET A 1 32.57 8.75 4.03
CA MET A 1 31.33 9.53 3.81
C MET A 1 30.51 8.68 2.87
N ASP A 2 29.90 7.65 3.43
CA ASP A 2 29.35 6.54 2.67
C ASP A 2 28.04 6.16 3.33
N GLY A 3 26.95 6.31 2.60
CA GLY A 3 25.61 6.07 3.12
C GLY A 3 24.54 6.18 2.05
N PHE A 4 24.90 5.86 0.81
CA PHE A 4 23.95 5.52 -0.23
C PHE A 4 23.26 4.24 0.25
N ILE A 5 22.14 4.35 0.98
CA ILE A 5 21.27 3.21 1.21
C ILE A 5 20.73 2.85 -0.17
N ALA A 6 21.40 1.89 -0.80
CA ALA A 6 20.89 1.17 -1.94
C ALA A 6 19.50 0.66 -1.54
N ILE A 7 18.45 1.32 -2.01
CA ILE A 7 17.08 0.80 -1.99
C ILE A 7 16.99 -0.26 -3.09
N GLY A 8 17.80 -1.30 -2.90
CA GLY A 8 17.69 -2.65 -3.42
C GLY A 8 17.43 -3.61 -2.27
N SER A 9 16.83 -3.14 -1.16
CA SER A 9 16.34 -4.04 -0.12
C SER A 9 15.23 -4.87 -0.73
N LYS A 10 15.51 -6.16 -0.94
CA LYS A 10 14.55 -7.14 -1.42
C LYS A 10 13.27 -6.99 -0.58
N PRO A 11 12.07 -6.85 -1.18
CA PRO A 11 10.82 -6.70 -0.43
C PRO A 11 10.61 -7.81 0.61
N CYS A 12 11.25 -8.96 0.37
CA CYS A 12 11.34 -10.14 1.21
C CYS A 12 12.16 -10.00 2.51
N SER A 13 12.81 -8.85 2.77
CA SER A 13 13.66 -8.67 3.96
C SER A 13 12.85 -8.39 5.23
N SER A 14 11.68 -7.75 5.12
CA SER A 14 10.79 -7.47 6.25
C SER A 14 9.62 -8.47 6.33
N LYS A 15 9.93 -9.76 6.14
CA LYS A 15 8.95 -10.86 6.21
C LYS A 15 8.32 -10.97 7.59
N THR A 16 9.08 -10.71 8.65
CA THR A 16 8.63 -10.83 10.04
C THR A 16 7.53 -9.80 10.33
N PHE A 17 7.79 -8.53 10.01
CA PHE A 17 6.81 -7.47 10.24
C PHE A 17 5.49 -7.71 9.49
N ILE A 18 5.57 -7.96 8.17
CA ILE A 18 4.38 -8.18 7.34
C ILE A 18 3.60 -9.41 7.84
N LYS A 19 4.31 -10.44 8.30
CA LYS A 19 3.70 -11.65 8.88
C LYS A 19 2.99 -11.33 10.19
N ASP A 20 3.64 -10.65 11.12
CA ASP A 20 3.08 -10.32 12.43
C ASP A 20 1.83 -9.43 12.31
N PHE A 21 1.84 -8.48 11.36
CA PHE A 21 0.70 -7.63 11.04
C PHE A 21 -0.43 -8.38 10.32
N ILE A 22 -0.11 -9.39 9.50
CA ILE A 22 -1.13 -10.24 8.85
C ILE A 22 -1.78 -11.20 9.87
N GLU A 23 -1.04 -11.64 10.88
CA GLU A 23 -1.53 -12.54 11.93
C GLU A 23 -2.51 -11.86 12.88
N HIS A 24 -2.39 -10.54 13.07
CA HIS A 24 -3.30 -9.75 13.89
C HIS A 24 -4.26 -8.95 12.99
N GLU A 25 -5.41 -9.53 12.67
CA GLU A 25 -6.43 -8.81 11.91
C GLU A 25 -6.90 -7.55 12.67
N PRO A 26 -7.00 -6.39 12.00
CA PRO A 26 -7.50 -5.19 12.65
C PRO A 26 -8.94 -5.35 13.12
N LYS A 27 -9.37 -4.48 14.04
CA LYS A 27 -10.78 -4.38 14.42
C LYS A 27 -11.63 -4.16 13.18
N LYS A 28 -12.82 -4.78 13.16
CA LYS A 28 -13.72 -4.75 12.02
C LYS A 28 -13.96 -3.31 11.55
N ASP A 29 -13.84 -3.09 10.25
CA ASP A 29 -14.08 -1.83 9.55
C ASP A 29 -13.16 -0.66 9.97
N ASP A 30 -12.09 -0.89 10.75
CA ASP A 30 -11.09 0.14 11.05
C ASP A 30 -10.29 0.52 9.79
N VAL A 31 -9.92 1.79 9.64
CA VAL A 31 -9.01 2.29 8.58
C VAL A 31 -7.74 1.45 8.48
N ALA A 32 -7.28 0.86 9.60
CA ALA A 32 -6.20 -0.13 9.65
C ALA A 32 -6.31 -1.26 8.60
N TRP A 33 -7.53 -1.66 8.20
CA TRP A 33 -7.75 -2.66 7.14
C TRP A 33 -7.16 -2.27 5.79
N VAL A 34 -7.07 -0.97 5.46
CA VAL A 34 -6.45 -0.57 4.18
C VAL A 34 -4.95 -0.88 4.17
N TYR A 35 -4.28 -0.69 5.31
CA TYR A 35 -2.88 -1.04 5.50
C TYR A 35 -2.67 -2.55 5.51
N TYR A 36 -3.61 -3.31 6.09
CA TYR A 36 -3.61 -4.78 6.03
C TYR A 36 -3.73 -5.28 4.58
N GLY A 37 -4.63 -4.69 3.79
CA GLY A 37 -4.72 -4.97 2.36
C GLY A 37 -3.41 -4.67 1.62
N ALA A 38 -2.77 -3.54 1.93
CA ALA A 38 -1.47 -3.19 1.34
C ALA A 38 -0.38 -4.21 1.70
N ALA A 39 -0.29 -4.62 2.97
CA ALA A 39 0.64 -5.64 3.43
C ALA A 39 0.46 -6.97 2.69
N LEU A 40 -0.78 -7.41 2.46
CA LEU A 40 -1.08 -8.58 1.63
C LEU A 40 -0.59 -8.42 0.19
N THR A 41 -0.80 -7.26 -0.44
CA THR A 41 -0.28 -7.03 -1.81
C THR A 41 1.24 -7.01 -1.86
N MET A 42 1.91 -6.57 -0.79
CA MET A 42 3.37 -6.63 -0.67
C MET A 42 3.84 -8.07 -0.46
N GLN A 43 3.11 -8.87 0.32
CA GLN A 43 3.40 -10.30 0.52
C GLN A 43 3.39 -11.09 -0.80
N ALA A 44 2.60 -10.67 -1.79
CA ALA A 44 2.65 -11.23 -3.14
C ALA A 44 4.04 -11.11 -3.80
N LYS A 45 4.83 -10.07 -3.49
CA LYS A 45 6.21 -9.94 -3.99
C LYS A 45 7.17 -10.91 -3.30
N CYS A 46 6.82 -11.37 -2.10
CA CYS A 46 7.63 -12.26 -1.26
C CYS A 46 7.36 -13.74 -1.49
N ALA A 47 6.22 -14.10 -2.07
CA ALA A 47 5.87 -15.48 -2.38
C ALA A 47 6.66 -16.00 -3.59
N ASN A 48 6.98 -17.30 -3.61
CA ASN A 48 7.71 -17.92 -4.72
C ASN A 48 6.76 -18.46 -5.81
N ASN A 49 5.59 -18.97 -5.41
CA ASN A 49 4.60 -19.59 -6.30
C ASN A 49 3.68 -18.53 -6.95
N PRO A 50 3.57 -18.46 -8.29
CA PRO A 50 2.69 -17.53 -9.01
C PRO A 50 1.23 -17.51 -8.54
N LEU A 51 0.65 -18.67 -8.24
CA LEU A 51 -0.74 -18.75 -7.74
C LEU A 51 -0.86 -18.10 -6.35
N THR A 52 0.12 -18.35 -5.48
CA THR A 52 0.17 -17.72 -4.16
C THR A 52 0.37 -16.21 -4.27
N LYS A 53 1.22 -15.74 -5.20
CA LYS A 53 1.38 -14.30 -5.48
C LYS A 53 0.05 -13.68 -5.88
N TYR A 54 -0.65 -14.31 -6.82
CA TYR A 54 -1.94 -13.85 -7.30
C TYR A 54 -2.98 -13.79 -6.18
N ASN A 55 -3.09 -14.85 -5.36
CA ASN A 55 -4.04 -14.90 -4.26
C ASN A 55 -3.79 -13.81 -3.22
N TYR A 56 -2.53 -13.57 -2.83
CA TYR A 56 -2.18 -12.48 -1.92
C TYR A 56 -2.53 -11.11 -2.51
N PHE A 57 -2.20 -10.89 -3.77
CA PHE A 57 -2.51 -9.64 -4.45
C PHE A 57 -4.02 -9.38 -4.50
N VAL A 58 -4.81 -10.37 -4.96
CA VAL A 58 -6.27 -10.25 -5.09
C VAL A 58 -6.94 -10.07 -3.72
N LYS A 59 -6.50 -10.80 -2.69
CA LYS A 59 -7.03 -10.61 -1.32
C LYS A 59 -6.77 -9.19 -0.84
N GLY A 60 -5.54 -8.70 -0.99
CA GLY A 60 -5.17 -7.35 -0.57
C GLY A 60 -5.90 -6.25 -1.35
N SER A 61 -5.98 -6.37 -2.68
CA SER A 61 -6.64 -5.38 -3.53
C SER A 61 -8.15 -5.27 -3.24
N LYS A 62 -8.83 -6.41 -3.00
CA LYS A 62 -10.25 -6.42 -2.62
C LYS A 62 -10.51 -5.70 -1.30
N ILE A 63 -9.63 -5.90 -0.30
CA ILE A 63 -9.72 -5.21 0.99
C ILE A 63 -9.56 -3.70 0.78
N ILE A 64 -8.53 -3.29 0.03
CA ILE A 64 -8.30 -1.87 -0.26
C ILE A 64 -9.49 -1.23 -0.98
N ASP A 65 -10.06 -1.91 -1.98
CA ASP A 65 -11.22 -1.42 -2.71
C ASP A 65 -12.45 -1.30 -1.80
N HIS A 66 -12.68 -2.29 -0.93
CA HIS A 66 -13.74 -2.26 0.05
C HIS A 66 -13.59 -1.08 1.03
N MET A 67 -12.38 -0.85 1.55
CA MET A 67 -12.10 0.30 2.40
C MET A 67 -12.31 1.63 1.67
N ALA A 68 -11.95 1.71 0.38
CA ALA A 68 -12.16 2.90 -0.45
C ALA A 68 -13.65 3.16 -0.79
N MET A 69 -14.51 2.15 -0.64
CA MET A 69 -15.96 2.29 -0.69
C MET A 69 -16.53 2.73 0.66
N LEU A 70 -16.10 2.13 1.77
CA LEU A 70 -16.55 2.48 3.12
C LEU A 70 -16.12 3.89 3.55
N TYR A 71 -14.89 4.27 3.20
CA TYR A 71 -14.27 5.53 3.62
C TYR A 71 -13.91 6.40 2.40
N PRO A 72 -14.90 6.86 1.63
CA PRO A 72 -14.64 7.44 0.32
C PRO A 72 -13.90 8.78 0.37
N ASN A 73 -13.96 9.47 1.51
CA ASN A 73 -13.32 10.77 1.74
C ASN A 73 -12.09 10.68 2.65
N HIS A 74 -11.60 9.46 2.95
CA HIS A 74 -10.42 9.29 3.79
C HIS A 74 -9.15 9.35 2.93
N LEU A 75 -8.26 10.29 3.25
CA LEU A 75 -7.06 10.56 2.47
C LEU A 75 -6.15 9.33 2.37
N ASP A 76 -5.84 8.71 3.51
CA ASP A 76 -4.94 7.56 3.57
C ASP A 76 -5.44 6.37 2.75
N VAL A 77 -6.77 6.13 2.77
CA VAL A 77 -7.37 5.02 2.04
C VAL A 77 -7.20 5.21 0.53
N ARG A 78 -7.50 6.41 0.03
CA ARG A 78 -7.32 6.78 -1.38
C ARG A 78 -5.86 6.69 -1.79
N PHE A 79 -4.99 7.09 -0.88
CA PHE A 79 -3.56 7.14 -1.12
C PHE A 79 -2.92 5.75 -1.17
N VAL A 80 -3.22 4.87 -0.22
CA VAL A 80 -2.78 3.47 -0.23
C VAL A 80 -3.25 2.77 -1.50
N ARG A 81 -4.52 2.95 -1.89
CA ARG A 81 -5.06 2.38 -3.13
C ARG A 81 -4.34 2.88 -4.37
N LEU A 82 -4.07 4.18 -4.46
CA LEU A 82 -3.34 4.77 -5.57
C LEU A 82 -1.96 4.09 -5.74
N LEU A 83 -1.25 3.84 -4.65
CA LEU A 83 0.10 3.28 -4.70
C LEU A 83 0.13 1.82 -5.12
N VAL A 84 -0.79 1.01 -4.56
CA VAL A 84 -0.92 -0.39 -4.96
C VAL A 84 -1.26 -0.48 -6.45
N GLN A 85 -2.17 0.37 -6.94
CA GLN A 85 -2.50 0.42 -8.37
C GLN A 85 -1.30 0.85 -9.23
N TYR A 86 -0.53 1.86 -8.80
CA TYR A 86 0.66 2.31 -9.52
C TYR A 86 1.71 1.20 -9.67
N HIS A 87 1.97 0.47 -8.59
CA HIS A 87 2.97 -0.59 -8.57
C HIS A 87 2.46 -1.95 -9.05
N SER A 88 1.16 -2.07 -9.34
CA SER A 88 0.57 -3.28 -9.89
C SER A 88 1.01 -3.49 -11.36
N PRO A 89 1.42 -4.72 -11.74
CA PRO A 89 1.62 -5.11 -13.13
C PRO A 89 0.38 -4.88 -14.01
N ALA A 90 0.58 -4.49 -15.28
CA ALA A 90 -0.50 -4.19 -16.20
C ALA A 90 -1.47 -5.37 -16.41
N PHE A 91 -0.96 -6.61 -16.45
CA PHE A 91 -1.78 -7.81 -16.66
C PHE A 91 -2.77 -8.10 -15.52
N LEU A 92 -2.61 -7.50 -14.34
CA LEU A 92 -3.57 -7.63 -13.23
C LEU A 92 -4.76 -6.68 -13.35
N ASN A 93 -4.76 -5.78 -14.34
CA ASN A 93 -5.83 -4.83 -14.61
C ASN A 93 -6.28 -4.00 -13.38
N TYR A 94 -5.38 -3.75 -12.43
CA TYR A 94 -5.65 -3.02 -11.19
C TYR A 94 -5.15 -1.57 -11.28
N LYS A 95 -5.62 -0.83 -12.28
CA LYS A 95 -5.22 0.59 -12.52
C LYS A 95 -6.41 1.53 -12.76
N TRP A 96 -7.63 1.04 -12.59
CA TRP A 96 -8.88 1.69 -12.99
C TRP A 96 -9.26 2.94 -12.17
N ALA A 97 -8.69 3.12 -10.98
CA ALA A 97 -9.03 4.20 -10.06
C ALA A 97 -7.93 5.26 -9.90
N ILE A 98 -6.82 5.14 -10.62
CA ILE A 98 -5.64 6.01 -10.48
C ILE A 98 -6.02 7.48 -10.64
N GLU A 99 -6.71 7.84 -11.72
CA GLU A 99 -7.09 9.24 -12.00
C GLU A 99 -8.03 9.80 -10.93
N LYS A 100 -8.99 8.99 -10.49
CA LYS A 100 -9.94 9.35 -9.42
C LYS A 100 -9.22 9.65 -8.11
N ASP A 101 -8.30 8.78 -7.70
CA ASP A 101 -7.58 8.94 -6.43
C ASP A 101 -6.62 10.14 -6.48
N ILE A 102 -5.93 10.37 -7.60
CA ILE A 102 -5.11 11.58 -7.79
C ILE A 102 -5.95 12.85 -7.70
N GLY A 103 -7.10 12.88 -8.38
CA GLY A 103 -8.01 14.01 -8.34
C GLY A 103 -8.50 14.32 -6.93
N PHE A 104 -8.81 13.29 -6.15
CA PHE A 104 -9.18 13.43 -4.75
C PHE A 104 -8.03 14.00 -3.90
N ILE A 105 -6.85 13.39 -3.97
CA ILE A 105 -5.70 13.77 -3.14
C ILE A 105 -5.25 15.22 -3.41
N LYS A 106 -5.25 15.65 -4.68
CA LYS A 106 -4.91 17.03 -5.06
C LYS A 106 -5.84 18.07 -4.44
N ARG A 107 -7.12 17.74 -4.21
CA ARG A 107 -8.09 18.66 -3.60
C ARG A 107 -7.87 18.84 -2.10
N TYR A 108 -7.35 17.83 -1.42
CA TYR A 108 -7.12 17.85 0.03
C TYR A 108 -5.74 18.37 0.45
N SER A 109 -4.76 18.39 -0.46
CA SER A 109 -3.43 18.95 -0.22
C SER A 109 -3.03 19.90 -1.35
N PRO A 110 -3.48 21.17 -1.33
CA PRO A 110 -3.05 22.20 -2.27
C PRO A 110 -1.64 22.70 -1.89
N GLY A 111 -0.67 21.79 -1.85
CA GLY A 111 0.75 22.09 -1.70
C GLY A 111 1.49 21.82 -3.03
N PRO A 112 2.73 22.33 -3.20
CA PRO A 112 3.48 22.11 -4.43
C PRO A 112 3.65 20.60 -4.63
N SER A 113 3.04 20.11 -5.72
CA SER A 113 3.08 18.74 -6.26
C SER A 113 3.54 17.66 -5.26
N LEU A 114 2.62 16.80 -4.81
CA LEU A 114 2.97 15.50 -4.26
C LEU A 114 3.86 14.76 -5.27
N ASP A 115 5.18 14.92 -5.14
CA ASP A 115 6.14 14.18 -5.92
C ASP A 115 6.02 12.71 -5.49
N LYS A 116 6.16 11.80 -6.46
CA LYS A 116 6.02 10.35 -6.26
C LYS A 116 6.92 9.87 -5.12
N ARG A 117 8.07 10.52 -4.91
CA ARG A 117 9.01 10.21 -3.82
C ARG A 117 8.54 10.71 -2.47
N ASP A 118 7.91 11.87 -2.40
CA ASP A 118 7.52 12.48 -1.13
C ASP A 118 6.26 11.82 -0.56
N ALA A 119 5.34 11.42 -1.45
CA ALA A 119 4.28 10.48 -1.14
C ALA A 119 4.83 9.18 -0.49
N TYR A 120 5.79 8.55 -1.15
CA TYR A 120 6.39 7.30 -0.67
C TYR A 120 7.14 7.49 0.67
N LYS A 121 7.92 8.56 0.80
CA LYS A 121 8.61 8.91 2.06
C LYS A 121 7.63 9.13 3.20
N LYS A 122 6.49 9.77 2.94
CA LYS A 122 5.47 10.02 3.96
C LYS A 122 4.87 8.71 4.48
N ILE A 123 4.77 7.69 3.63
CA ILE A 123 4.28 6.36 4.01
C ILE A 123 5.32 5.60 4.78
N VAL A 124 6.55 5.52 4.28
CA VAL A 124 7.62 4.88 5.03
C VAL A 124 7.75 5.54 6.39
N HIS A 125 7.66 6.87 6.45
CA HIS A 125 7.66 7.61 7.71
C HIS A 125 6.47 7.26 8.61
N VAL A 126 5.22 7.32 8.13
CA VAL A 126 4.03 6.98 8.92
C VAL A 126 4.07 5.53 9.39
N LEU A 127 4.49 4.60 8.54
CA LEU A 127 4.62 3.20 8.90
C LEU A 127 5.77 2.99 9.90
N THR A 128 6.92 3.66 9.77
CA THR A 128 7.98 3.61 10.80
C THR A 128 7.56 4.23 12.13
N LEU A 129 6.75 5.31 12.11
CA LEU A 129 6.24 5.96 13.32
C LEU A 129 5.18 5.10 14.04
N GLN A 130 4.49 4.23 13.30
CA GLN A 130 3.54 3.26 13.85
C GLN A 130 4.22 1.95 14.25
N ASN A 131 5.56 1.85 14.16
CA ASN A 131 6.33 0.60 14.29
C ASN A 131 5.83 -0.51 13.35
N ILE A 132 5.37 -0.10 12.16
CA ILE A 132 4.84 -0.96 11.11
C ILE A 132 5.90 -1.35 10.06
N ILE A 133 7.15 -0.88 10.14
CA ILE A 133 8.30 -1.40 9.34
C ILE A 133 9.60 -1.10 10.09
#